data_AF-A0A831KL33-F1
#
_entry.id   AF-A0A831KL33-F1
#
_cell.length_a   1.000
_cell.length_b   1.000
_cell.length_c   1.000
_cell.angle_alpha   90.00
_cell.angle_beta   90.00
_cell.angle_gamma   90.00
#
_symmetry.space_group_name_H-M   'P 1'
#
loop_
_entity.id
_entity.type
_entity.pdbx_description
1 polymer ?
#
loop_
_entity_poly.entity_id
_entity_poly.type
_entity_poly.pdbx_seq_one_letter_code
_entity_poly.pdbx_strand_id
1 'polypeptide(L)'
;MNNFLSKATLAIVVAMSFLLGSALAYAEPFAPGVEVPDARYKEFFPDTSREMAEMTEQWPIVIKENIPDASELAAPAYPGAVVVKLLGRARVGRSEYIGLASVQLVSEDTFEKVHDFYSKNLTGWNKKTYSNEDTHWAKAGEVEVNSGAMKEPHVWVASFSQLGGGGEWFRKLVPESRTLIEVYYMPEK
;
A
#
# COMPACT_ATOMS: atom_id res chain seq x y z
N MET A 1 23.30 -49.75 -30.46
CA MET A 1 22.48 -48.60 -30.91
C MET A 1 21.48 -48.15 -29.82
N ASN A 2 21.86 -48.15 -28.54
CA ASN A 2 20.92 -47.91 -27.41
C ASN A 2 21.31 -46.75 -26.47
N ASN A 3 22.50 -46.15 -26.62
CA ASN A 3 22.98 -45.10 -25.70
C ASN A 3 22.65 -43.66 -26.14
N PHE A 4 22.16 -43.48 -27.38
CA PHE A 4 21.84 -42.15 -27.91
C PHE A 4 20.41 -41.71 -27.54
N LEU A 5 19.45 -42.65 -27.54
CA LEU A 5 18.07 -42.37 -27.13
C LEU A 5 17.96 -42.01 -25.64
N SER A 6 18.73 -42.67 -24.76
CA SER A 6 18.71 -42.41 -23.31
C SER A 6 19.13 -40.98 -22.92
N LYS A 7 20.09 -40.38 -23.65
CA LYS A 7 20.59 -39.03 -23.34
C LYS A 7 19.64 -37.93 -23.83
N ALA A 8 18.98 -38.15 -24.96
CA ALA A 8 18.00 -37.20 -25.51
C ALA A 8 16.75 -37.11 -24.61
N THR A 9 16.28 -38.24 -24.04
CA THR A 9 15.11 -38.23 -23.16
C THR A 9 15.37 -37.52 -21.83
N LEU A 10 16.58 -37.63 -21.27
CA LEU A 10 16.94 -36.96 -20.01
C LEU A 10 17.04 -35.43 -20.18
N ALA A 11 17.56 -34.96 -21.31
CA ALA A 11 17.66 -33.53 -21.60
C ALA A 11 16.28 -32.86 -21.76
N ILE A 12 15.30 -33.56 -22.34
CA ILE A 12 13.93 -33.05 -22.50
C ILE A 12 13.20 -32.98 -21.16
N VAL A 13 13.38 -33.96 -20.27
CA VAL A 13 12.77 -33.94 -18.93
C VAL A 13 13.33 -32.79 -18.09
N VAL A 14 14.65 -32.56 -18.10
CA VAL A 14 15.27 -31.42 -17.37
C VAL A 14 14.84 -30.08 -17.95
N ALA A 15 14.73 -29.95 -19.28
CA ALA A 15 14.23 -28.74 -19.92
C ALA A 15 12.75 -28.46 -19.61
N MET A 16 11.90 -29.51 -19.51
CA MET A 16 10.51 -29.35 -19.08
C MET A 16 10.37 -29.08 -17.58
N SER A 17 11.24 -29.60 -16.73
CA SER A 17 11.27 -29.23 -15.30
C SER A 17 11.66 -27.77 -15.07
N PHE A 18 12.52 -27.21 -15.92
CA PHE A 18 12.85 -25.78 -15.90
C PHE A 18 11.71 -24.89 -16.43
N LEU A 19 10.86 -25.41 -17.32
CA LEU A 19 9.70 -24.67 -17.88
C LEU A 19 8.41 -24.81 -17.06
N LEU A 20 8.28 -25.86 -16.25
CA LEU A 20 7.17 -26.07 -15.31
C LEU A 20 7.46 -25.50 -13.91
N GLY A 21 8.70 -25.06 -13.67
CA GLY A 21 9.10 -24.24 -12.55
C GLY A 21 8.83 -22.75 -12.77
N SER A 22 7.86 -22.39 -13.60
CA SER A 22 7.11 -21.15 -13.40
C SER A 22 6.47 -21.26 -12.03
N ALA A 23 7.28 -20.92 -11.02
CA ALA A 23 6.80 -20.47 -9.74
C ALA A 23 5.57 -19.64 -10.06
N LEU A 24 4.44 -20.05 -9.50
CA LEU A 24 3.37 -19.11 -9.25
C LEU A 24 4.05 -17.99 -8.50
N ALA A 25 4.49 -16.96 -9.22
CA ALA A 25 4.98 -15.73 -8.67
C ALA A 25 3.73 -15.12 -8.06
N TYR A 26 3.36 -15.62 -6.89
CA TYR A 26 2.48 -14.91 -5.99
C TYR A 26 3.23 -13.62 -5.74
N ALA A 27 2.76 -12.57 -6.39
CA ALA A 27 3.26 -11.25 -6.14
C ALA A 27 3.06 -10.99 -4.64
N GLU A 28 4.13 -10.53 -4.00
CA GLU A 28 4.08 -10.22 -2.58
C GLU A 28 3.26 -8.94 -2.40
N PRO A 29 2.33 -8.91 -1.44
CA PRO A 29 1.55 -7.71 -1.17
C PRO A 29 2.50 -6.58 -0.77
N PHE A 30 2.13 -5.33 -1.11
CA PHE A 30 2.96 -4.16 -0.84
C PHE A 30 3.43 -4.06 0.61
N ALA A 31 2.58 -4.44 1.57
CA ALA A 31 2.94 -4.62 2.96
C ALA A 31 1.93 -5.54 3.66
N PRO A 32 2.25 -6.13 4.83
CA PRO A 32 1.29 -6.90 5.61
C PRO A 32 0.12 -6.02 6.07
N GLY A 33 -1.11 -6.55 5.98
CA GLY A 33 -2.33 -5.86 6.43
C GLY A 33 -2.69 -6.14 7.88
N VAL A 34 -3.21 -5.13 8.57
CA VAL A 34 -3.83 -5.25 9.90
C VAL A 34 -5.33 -5.39 9.76
N GLU A 35 -5.87 -6.50 10.27
CA GLU A 35 -7.32 -6.70 10.36
C GLU A 35 -7.87 -6.07 11.64
N VAL A 36 -9.05 -5.47 11.51
CA VAL A 36 -9.82 -5.00 12.67
C VAL A 36 -10.49 -6.23 13.31
N PRO A 37 -10.22 -6.56 14.59
CA PRO A 37 -10.88 -7.70 15.22
C PRO A 37 -12.40 -7.49 15.25
N ASP A 38 -13.16 -8.52 14.86
CA ASP A 38 -14.63 -8.50 14.80
C ASP A 38 -15.28 -7.95 16.06
N ALA A 39 -14.78 -8.37 17.23
CA ALA A 39 -15.28 -7.95 18.54
C ALA A 39 -15.13 -6.44 18.80
N ARG A 40 -14.18 -5.78 18.13
CA ARG A 40 -13.88 -4.35 18.29
C ARG A 40 -14.38 -3.51 17.13
N TYR A 41 -14.98 -4.12 16.11
CA TYR A 41 -15.43 -3.41 14.90
C TYR A 41 -16.28 -2.17 15.23
N LYS A 42 -17.22 -2.29 16.17
CA LYS A 42 -18.07 -1.17 16.62
C LYS A 42 -17.35 -0.07 17.41
N GLU A 43 -16.17 -0.35 17.97
CA GLU A 43 -15.31 0.67 18.58
C GLU A 43 -14.63 1.55 17.53
N PHE A 44 -14.32 0.96 16.37
CA PHE A 44 -13.71 1.66 15.24
C PHE A 44 -14.75 2.32 14.33
N PHE A 45 -15.93 1.69 14.21
CA PHE A 45 -17.02 2.09 13.32
C PHE A 45 -18.37 2.01 14.04
N PRO A 46 -18.67 2.96 14.95
CA PRO A 46 -19.90 2.93 15.72
C PRO A 46 -21.14 2.97 14.82
N ASP A 47 -21.09 3.79 13.77
CA ASP A 47 -22.24 4.10 12.90
C ASP A 47 -22.28 3.27 11.61
N THR A 48 -21.29 2.42 11.36
CA THR A 48 -21.22 1.59 10.13
C THR A 48 -21.45 0.12 10.51
N SER A 49 -22.27 -0.60 9.75
CA SER A 49 -22.28 -2.07 9.83
C SER A 49 -21.08 -2.61 9.04
N ARG A 50 -20.65 -3.84 9.35
CA ARG A 50 -19.59 -4.50 8.59
C ARG A 50 -19.98 -4.64 7.11
N GLU A 51 -21.19 -5.12 6.87
CA GLU A 51 -21.79 -5.24 5.53
C GLU A 51 -21.78 -3.91 4.77
N MET A 52 -22.12 -2.79 5.42
CA MET A 52 -22.05 -1.46 4.78
C MET A 52 -20.62 -1.00 4.49
N ALA A 53 -19.65 -1.33 5.34
CA ALA A 53 -18.24 -1.03 5.05
C ALA A 53 -17.69 -1.90 3.91
N GLU A 54 -18.11 -3.16 3.84
CA GLU A 54 -17.77 -4.07 2.74
C GLU A 54 -18.42 -3.63 1.42
N MET A 55 -19.66 -3.11 1.45
CA MET A 55 -20.39 -2.67 0.25
C MET A 55 -19.98 -1.30 -0.30
N THR A 56 -19.42 -0.40 0.52
CA THR A 56 -19.21 0.99 0.11
C THR A 56 -17.89 1.25 -0.60
N GLU A 57 -16.98 0.26 -0.69
CA GLU A 57 -15.60 0.39 -1.19
C GLU A 57 -14.79 1.54 -0.54
N GLN A 58 -15.38 2.21 0.45
CA GLN A 58 -14.74 3.12 1.36
C GLN A 58 -14.21 2.21 2.45
N TRP A 59 -13.11 1.52 2.19
CA TRP A 59 -12.60 0.49 3.09
C TRP A 59 -11.85 1.13 4.27
N PRO A 60 -12.36 1.09 5.51
CA PRO A 60 -11.52 1.27 6.67
C PRO A 60 -11.07 -0.08 7.27
N ILE A 61 -11.33 -1.20 6.56
CA ILE A 61 -10.87 -2.53 6.89
C ILE A 61 -9.93 -2.99 5.79
N VAL A 62 -8.73 -3.44 6.14
CA VAL A 62 -7.82 -4.05 5.18
C VAL A 62 -8.35 -5.44 4.84
N ILE A 63 -8.93 -5.60 3.66
CA ILE A 63 -9.02 -6.93 3.02
C ILE A 63 -7.66 -7.21 2.42
N LYS A 64 -6.95 -8.21 2.98
CA LYS A 64 -5.57 -8.52 2.59
C LYS A 64 -5.45 -8.83 1.10
N GLU A 65 -6.47 -9.45 0.54
CA GLU A 65 -6.60 -9.79 -0.88
C GLU A 65 -6.70 -8.56 -1.79
N ASN A 66 -7.04 -7.39 -1.23
CA ASN A 66 -7.14 -6.13 -1.97
C ASN A 66 -5.93 -5.21 -1.77
N ILE A 67 -4.94 -5.62 -0.99
CA ILE A 67 -3.67 -4.88 -0.89
C ILE A 67 -2.98 -5.03 -2.25
N PRO A 68 -2.66 -3.93 -2.95
CA PRO A 68 -2.00 -4.01 -4.23
C PRO A 68 -0.61 -4.65 -4.11
N ASP A 69 -0.16 -5.27 -5.18
CA ASP A 69 1.17 -5.83 -5.26
C ASP A 69 2.22 -4.73 -5.26
N ALA A 70 3.41 -5.04 -4.76
CA ALA A 70 4.50 -4.06 -4.73
C ALA A 70 4.88 -3.54 -6.13
N SER A 71 4.66 -4.33 -7.18
CA SER A 71 4.90 -3.92 -8.57
C SER A 71 3.88 -2.93 -9.11
N GLU A 72 2.67 -2.86 -8.54
CA GLU A 72 1.64 -1.90 -8.94
C GLU A 72 1.93 -0.49 -8.41
N LEU A 73 2.77 -0.38 -7.37
CA LEU A 73 3.10 0.87 -6.72
C LEU A 73 4.43 1.40 -7.24
N ALA A 74 4.43 2.67 -7.65
CA ALA A 74 5.65 3.34 -8.12
C ALA A 74 6.64 3.66 -6.97
N ALA A 75 6.17 3.66 -5.72
CA ALA A 75 6.98 3.89 -4.54
C ALA A 75 7.32 2.54 -3.88
N PRO A 76 8.53 2.38 -3.30
CA PRO A 76 8.89 1.16 -2.60
C PRO A 76 8.14 1.04 -1.27
N ALA A 77 7.91 -0.20 -0.87
CA ALA A 77 7.37 -0.53 0.45
C ALA A 77 8.34 -0.12 1.56
N TYR A 78 7.81 0.48 2.64
CA TYR A 78 8.62 0.76 3.82
C TYR A 78 8.78 -0.52 4.66
N PRO A 79 10.02 -0.95 4.97
CA PRO A 79 10.24 -2.16 5.78
C PRO A 79 9.61 -2.03 7.16
N GLY A 80 8.78 -3.02 7.53
CA GLY A 80 8.13 -3.07 8.84
C GLY A 80 6.89 -2.16 8.97
N ALA A 81 6.51 -1.42 7.94
CA ALA A 81 5.20 -0.76 7.92
C ALA A 81 4.10 -1.79 7.67
N VAL A 82 2.91 -1.51 8.21
CA VAL A 82 1.73 -2.36 8.05
C VAL A 82 0.61 -1.55 7.42
N VAL A 83 -0.13 -2.13 6.48
CA VAL A 83 -1.30 -1.51 5.88
C VAL A 83 -2.42 -1.49 6.91
N VAL A 84 -3.04 -0.32 7.09
CA VAL A 84 -4.16 -0.12 8.02
C VAL A 84 -5.43 0.34 7.33
N LYS A 85 -5.31 0.85 6.10
CA LYS A 85 -6.44 1.33 5.33
C LYS A 85 -6.13 1.34 3.84
N LEU A 86 -7.12 0.95 3.05
CA LEU A 86 -7.10 1.04 1.59
C LEU A 86 -8.17 2.05 1.17
N LEU A 87 -7.82 3.03 0.39
CA LEU A 87 -8.77 3.94 -0.22
C LEU A 87 -8.80 3.64 -1.71
N GLY A 88 -9.80 2.85 -2.11
CA GLY A 88 -10.05 2.61 -3.53
C GLY A 88 -10.51 3.91 -4.23
N ARG A 89 -10.57 3.86 -5.56
CA ARG A 89 -11.38 4.82 -6.33
C ARG A 89 -12.86 4.52 -6.04
N ALA A 90 -13.38 5.00 -4.91
CA ALA A 90 -14.73 4.67 -4.51
C ALA A 90 -15.75 5.22 -5.51
N ARG A 91 -16.58 4.32 -6.06
CA ARG A 91 -17.75 4.69 -6.87
C ARG A 91 -18.94 4.95 -5.94
N VAL A 92 -19.00 6.14 -5.35
CA VAL A 92 -20.14 6.54 -4.51
C VAL A 92 -21.29 7.01 -5.42
N GLY A 93 -22.11 6.08 -5.92
CA GLY A 93 -23.23 6.42 -6.80
C GLY A 93 -22.80 7.10 -8.12
N ARG A 94 -23.57 8.11 -8.59
CA ARG A 94 -23.33 8.83 -9.86
C ARG A 94 -22.23 9.91 -9.79
N SER A 95 -21.56 10.11 -8.65
CA SER A 95 -20.49 11.10 -8.51
C SER A 95 -19.16 10.37 -8.32
N GLU A 96 -18.31 10.42 -9.35
CA GLU A 96 -16.96 9.88 -9.35
C GLU A 96 -16.09 10.62 -8.33
N TYR A 97 -15.44 9.90 -7.41
CA TYR A 97 -14.30 10.45 -6.69
C TYR A 97 -13.13 10.58 -7.68
N ILE A 98 -12.75 11.80 -8.03
CA ILE A 98 -11.70 12.11 -9.03
C ILE A 98 -10.31 12.08 -8.37
N GLY A 99 -10.05 11.12 -7.49
CA GLY A 99 -8.77 10.98 -6.79
C GLY A 99 -8.04 9.69 -7.17
N LEU A 100 -6.73 9.66 -6.91
CA LEU A 100 -5.97 8.41 -6.97
C LEU A 100 -6.39 7.46 -5.86
N ALA A 101 -6.22 6.16 -6.10
CA ALA A 101 -6.32 5.18 -5.02
C ALA A 101 -5.14 5.39 -4.06
N SER A 102 -5.30 5.06 -2.78
CA SER A 102 -4.21 5.12 -1.83
C SER A 102 -4.16 3.92 -0.88
N VAL A 103 -2.93 3.58 -0.47
CA VAL A 103 -2.65 2.65 0.62
C VAL A 103 -2.13 3.47 1.79
N GLN A 104 -2.79 3.42 2.93
CA GLN A 104 -2.29 4.01 4.17
C GLN A 104 -1.63 2.92 5.02
N LEU A 105 -0.38 3.18 5.37
CA LEU A 105 0.46 2.34 6.20
C LEU A 105 0.88 3.09 7.45
N VAL A 106 1.15 2.34 8.51
CA VAL A 106 1.72 2.89 9.73
C VAL A 106 2.99 2.16 10.10
N SER A 107 3.90 2.89 10.73
CA SER A 107 5.17 2.35 11.23
C SER A 107 5.39 2.75 12.69
N GLU A 108 6.03 1.87 13.46
CA GLU A 108 6.54 2.16 14.81
C GLU A 108 7.77 3.07 14.78
N ASP A 109 8.40 3.22 13.61
CA ASP A 109 9.56 4.07 13.41
C ASP A 109 9.20 5.56 13.44
N THR A 110 10.18 6.40 13.79
CA THR A 110 10.02 7.86 13.82
C THR A 110 9.90 8.44 12.42
N PHE A 111 9.33 9.64 12.34
CA PHE A 111 9.20 10.38 11.08
C PHE A 111 10.55 10.50 10.38
N GLU A 112 11.63 10.81 11.09
CA GLU A 112 12.96 11.02 10.48
C GLU A 112 13.45 9.75 9.78
N LYS A 113 13.30 8.59 10.41
CA LYS A 113 13.74 7.32 9.84
C LYS A 113 12.92 6.95 8.60
N VAL A 114 11.62 7.23 8.60
CA VAL A 114 10.72 6.98 7.45
C VAL A 114 11.00 7.98 6.33
N HIS A 115 11.11 9.27 6.65
CA HIS A 115 11.47 10.34 5.72
C HIS A 115 12.81 10.08 5.04
N ASP A 116 13.82 9.63 5.77
CA ASP A 116 15.15 9.33 5.23
C ASP A 116 15.13 8.17 4.25
N PHE A 117 14.32 7.15 4.51
CA PHE A 117 14.11 6.05 3.57
C PHE A 117 13.51 6.57 2.26
N TYR A 118 12.40 7.30 2.32
CA TYR A 118 11.74 7.79 1.10
C TYR A 118 12.57 8.85 0.37
N SER A 119 13.30 9.71 1.09
CA SER A 119 14.22 10.68 0.47
C SER A 119 15.33 10.00 -0.34
N LYS A 120 15.82 8.83 0.09
CA LYS A 120 16.84 8.06 -0.64
C LYS A 120 16.26 7.32 -1.84
N ASN A 121 15.07 6.75 -1.68
CA ASN A 121 14.50 5.87 -2.70
C ASN A 121 13.62 6.57 -3.74
N LEU A 122 13.01 7.72 -3.42
CA LEU A 122 12.22 8.52 -4.36
C LEU A 122 13.08 9.57 -5.06
N THR A 123 14.30 9.19 -5.44
CA THR A 123 15.23 10.08 -6.14
C THR A 123 14.61 10.51 -7.48
N GLY A 124 14.57 11.82 -7.73
CA GLY A 124 13.96 12.40 -8.93
C GLY A 124 12.47 12.76 -8.81
N TRP A 125 11.83 12.45 -7.67
CA TRP A 125 10.48 12.91 -7.37
C TRP A 125 10.51 14.36 -6.85
N ASN A 126 9.48 15.14 -7.16
CA ASN A 126 9.32 16.47 -6.60
C ASN A 126 8.94 16.37 -5.13
N LYS A 127 9.65 17.10 -4.26
CA LYS A 127 9.47 17.04 -2.80
C LYS A 127 8.99 18.37 -2.25
N LYS A 128 8.05 18.32 -1.30
CA LYS A 128 7.63 19.49 -0.52
C LYS A 128 7.40 19.09 0.93
N THR A 129 8.04 19.83 1.83
CA THR A 129 7.92 19.67 3.28
C THR A 129 7.08 20.84 3.80
N TYR A 130 5.96 20.53 4.46
CA TYR A 130 5.03 21.55 4.95
C TYR A 130 5.28 21.89 6.42
N SER A 131 5.79 20.93 7.19
CA SER A 131 6.27 21.11 8.57
C SER A 131 7.47 20.20 8.84
N ASN A 132 8.09 20.32 10.01
CA ASN A 132 9.26 19.49 10.37
C ASN A 132 8.96 17.98 10.37
N GLU A 133 7.69 17.59 10.44
CA GLU A 133 7.25 16.19 10.50
C GLU A 133 6.17 15.86 9.47
N ASP A 134 6.14 16.58 8.34
CA ASP A 134 5.19 16.41 7.25
C ASP A 134 5.89 16.64 5.89
N THR A 135 6.03 15.58 5.10
CA THR A 135 6.67 15.66 3.78
C THR A 135 5.91 14.84 2.74
N HIS A 136 5.79 15.45 1.56
CA HIS A 136 5.16 14.87 0.39
C HIS A 136 6.16 14.75 -0.77
N TRP A 137 5.98 13.71 -1.57
CA TRP A 137 6.67 13.47 -2.83
C TRP A 137 5.67 13.23 -3.94
N ALA A 138 5.92 13.77 -5.13
CA ALA A 138 5.16 13.54 -6.34
C ALA A 138 6.10 13.02 -7.44
N LYS A 139 5.73 11.93 -8.13
CA LYS A 139 6.58 11.32 -9.16
C LYS A 139 6.93 12.28 -10.29
N ALA A 140 5.98 13.13 -10.65
CA ALA A 140 6.12 14.21 -11.61
C ALA A 140 5.14 15.33 -11.24
N GLY A 141 5.30 16.51 -11.86
CA GLY A 141 4.43 17.65 -11.62
C GLY A 141 4.57 18.28 -10.22
N GLU A 142 3.70 19.22 -9.88
CA GLU A 142 3.73 19.84 -8.56
C GLU A 142 3.23 18.89 -7.47
N VAL A 143 3.71 19.12 -6.25
CA VAL A 143 3.27 18.37 -5.08
C VAL A 143 1.89 18.87 -4.66
N GLU A 144 0.87 18.06 -4.93
CA GLU A 144 -0.51 18.32 -4.54
C GLU A 144 -0.81 17.68 -3.18
N VAL A 145 -1.49 18.42 -2.30
CA VAL A 145 -1.94 17.91 -0.98
C VAL A 145 -3.42 17.55 -0.97
N ASN A 146 -4.18 18.05 -1.95
CA ASN A 146 -5.56 17.63 -2.14
C ASN A 146 -5.57 16.33 -2.94
N SER A 147 -5.95 15.22 -2.30
CA SER A 147 -6.00 13.89 -2.93
C SER A 147 -6.86 13.83 -4.19
N GLY A 148 -7.88 14.67 -4.31
CA GLY A 148 -8.72 14.80 -5.51
C GLY A 148 -8.09 15.60 -6.66
N ALA A 149 -6.95 16.25 -6.44
CA ALA A 149 -6.20 16.98 -7.45
C ALA A 149 -4.94 16.22 -7.91
N MET A 150 -4.52 15.19 -7.18
CA MET A 150 -3.36 14.36 -7.53
C MET A 150 -3.60 13.62 -8.84
N LYS A 151 -2.69 13.78 -9.80
CA LYS A 151 -2.75 13.10 -11.11
C LYS A 151 -1.64 12.09 -11.32
N GLU A 152 -0.60 12.16 -10.49
CA GLU A 152 0.60 11.33 -10.56
C GLU A 152 0.75 10.56 -9.24
N PRO A 153 1.52 9.45 -9.18
CA PRO A 153 1.80 8.79 -7.92
C PRO A 153 2.39 9.76 -6.89
N HIS A 154 1.88 9.70 -5.66
CA HIS A 154 2.31 10.54 -4.55
C HIS A 154 2.65 9.68 -3.34
N VAL A 155 3.61 10.13 -2.54
CA VAL A 155 3.88 9.58 -1.21
C VAL A 155 3.76 10.72 -0.21
N TRP A 156 3.04 10.49 0.87
CA TRP A 156 2.96 11.37 2.02
C TRP A 156 3.49 10.65 3.25
N VAL A 157 4.35 11.30 4.01
CA VAL A 157 4.85 10.82 5.29
C VAL A 157 4.57 11.90 6.33
N ALA A 158 3.92 11.52 7.42
CA ALA A 158 3.64 12.42 8.54
C ALA A 158 3.76 11.73 9.89
N SER A 159 4.30 12.44 10.88
CA SER A 159 4.22 12.03 12.29
C SER A 159 2.79 12.14 12.80
N PHE A 160 2.37 11.24 13.68
CA PHE A 160 1.04 11.30 14.30
C PHE A 160 0.82 12.56 15.14
N SER A 161 1.90 13.23 15.59
CA SER A 161 1.83 14.56 16.22
C SER A 161 1.20 15.61 15.29
N GLN A 162 1.38 15.48 13.97
CA GLN A 162 0.86 16.41 12.95
C GLN A 162 -0.59 16.10 12.54
N LEU A 163 -1.06 14.87 12.78
CA LEU A 163 -2.36 14.40 12.33
C LEU A 163 -3.53 14.78 13.25
N GLY A 164 -3.27 15.49 14.34
CA GLY A 164 -4.26 15.77 15.37
C GLY A 164 -4.91 14.48 15.90
N GLY A 165 -6.24 14.44 15.94
CA GLY A 165 -6.99 13.25 16.38
C GLY A 165 -6.89 12.03 15.44
N GLY A 166 -6.40 12.21 14.19
CA GLY A 166 -6.26 11.10 13.23
C GLY A 166 -5.24 10.05 13.67
N GLY A 167 -4.16 10.46 14.34
CA GLY A 167 -3.13 9.56 14.86
C GLY A 167 -3.63 8.63 15.99
N GLU A 168 -4.67 9.01 16.72
CA GLU A 168 -5.26 8.16 17.77
C GLU A 168 -6.00 6.96 17.18
N TRP A 169 -6.65 7.14 16.03
CA TRP A 169 -7.36 6.04 15.36
C TRP A 169 -6.40 4.93 14.95
N PHE A 170 -5.27 5.30 14.34
CA PHE A 170 -4.23 4.35 13.96
C PHE A 170 -3.61 3.63 15.16
N ARG A 171 -3.38 4.34 16.28
CA ARG A 171 -2.84 3.73 17.51
C ARG A 171 -3.81 2.75 18.18
N LYS A 172 -5.12 2.86 17.96
CA LYS A 172 -6.04 1.82 18.44
C LYS A 172 -5.87 0.49 17.70
N LEU A 173 -5.40 0.52 16.45
CA LEU A 173 -5.09 -0.66 15.63
C LEU A 173 -3.66 -1.16 15.83
N VAL A 174 -2.69 -0.24 15.85
CA VAL A 174 -1.27 -0.52 16.00
C VAL A 174 -0.71 0.39 17.10
N PRO A 175 -0.77 -0.02 18.39
CA PRO A 175 -0.49 0.85 19.54
C PRO A 175 0.84 1.59 19.51
N GLU A 176 1.90 0.93 19.06
CA GLU A 176 3.25 1.48 19.04
C GLU A 176 3.55 2.32 17.79
N SER A 177 2.59 2.45 16.87
CA SER A 177 2.78 3.23 15.64
C SER A 177 2.91 4.73 15.92
N ARG A 178 3.77 5.38 15.15
CA ARG A 178 4.17 6.80 15.32
C ARG A 178 4.06 7.61 14.04
N THR A 179 4.18 6.94 12.89
CA THR A 179 4.28 7.59 11.59
C THR A 179 3.26 7.01 10.62
N LEU A 180 2.54 7.89 9.93
CA LEU A 180 1.69 7.57 8.79
C LEU A 180 2.51 7.65 7.51
N ILE A 181 2.31 6.68 6.63
CA ILE A 181 2.76 6.68 5.24
C ILE A 181 1.51 6.51 4.39
N GLU A 182 1.27 7.40 3.45
CA GLU A 182 0.22 7.23 2.46
C GLU A 182 0.81 7.21 1.06
N VAL A 183 0.54 6.13 0.33
CA VAL A 183 1.02 5.93 -1.04
C VAL A 183 -0.17 5.99 -1.99
N TYR A 184 -0.21 7.03 -2.81
CA TYR A 184 -1.19 7.22 -3.86
C TYR A 184 -0.69 6.61 -5.16
N TYR A 185 -1.54 5.83 -5.81
CA TYR A 185 -1.19 5.06 -7.00
C TYR A 185 -2.33 5.06 -8.03
N MET A 186 -1.96 4.73 -9.27
CA MET A 186 -2.89 4.48 -10.36
C MET A 186 -3.02 2.98 -10.51
N PRO A 187 -4.11 2.34 -10.06
CA PRO A 187 -4.31 0.92 -10.31
C PRO A 187 -4.32 0.68 -11.83
N GLU A 188 -3.67 -0.39 -12.27
CA GLU A 188 -3.73 -0.80 -13.67
C GLU A 188 -5.20 -1.13 -14.04
N LYS A 189 -5.58 -0.80 -15.28
CA LYS A 189 -6.95 -0.98 -15.78
C LYS A 189 -7.23 -2.41 -16.21
#